data_AF-A0A2L2YZX6-F1
#
_entry.id   AF-A0A2L2YZX6-F1
#
_cell.length_a   1.000
_cell.length_b   1.000
_cell.length_c   1.000
_cell.angle_alpha   90.00
_cell.angle_beta   90.00
_cell.angle_gamma   90.00
#
_symmetry.space_group_name_H-M   'P 1'
#
loop_
_entity.id
_entity.type
_entity.pdbx_description
1 polymer ?
#
loop_
_entity_poly.entity_id
_entity_poly.type
_entity_poly.pdbx_seq_one_letter_code
_entity_poly.pdbx_strand_id
1 'polypeptide(L)'
;FESYIEGMKEQLKEGIIETCKSNCFVGYTMPHRDVFKENASSTKTRIVYDASSKRGNNLSLNECLISGDNLYANLVDIILKFREHKIGFCGDIARAFLQIQVSEFD
;
A
#
# COMPACT_ATOMS: atom_id res chain seq x y z
N PHE A 1 -3.45 -18.31 -9.55
CA PHE A 1 -2.01 -18.42 -9.90
C PHE A 1 -1.68 -17.60 -11.15
N GLU A 2 -2.38 -17.78 -12.27
CA GLU A 2 -2.21 -16.89 -13.44
C GLU A 2 -2.53 -15.42 -13.11
N SER A 3 -3.68 -15.19 -12.46
CA SER A 3 -4.10 -13.92 -11.85
C SER A 3 -3.03 -13.23 -10.99
N TYR A 4 -2.30 -14.03 -10.22
CA TYR A 4 -1.23 -13.57 -9.34
C TYR A 4 -0.01 -13.12 -10.15
N ILE A 5 0.40 -13.93 -11.14
CA ILE A 5 1.51 -13.59 -12.03
C ILE A 5 1.21 -12.31 -12.81
N GLU A 6 -0.02 -12.18 -13.33
CA GLU A 6 -0.47 -10.97 -14.01
C GLU A 6 -0.42 -9.75 -13.10
N GLY A 7 -0.94 -9.86 -11.88
CA GLY A 7 -0.89 -8.77 -10.90
C GLY A 7 0.54 -8.33 -10.55
N MET A 8 1.46 -9.29 -10.38
CA MET A 8 2.88 -8.97 -10.13
C MET A 8 3.55 -8.32 -11.35
N LYS A 9 3.25 -8.78 -12.57
CA LYS A 9 3.76 -8.18 -13.82
C LYS A 9 3.25 -6.75 -14.01
N GLU A 10 1.98 -6.50 -13.69
CA GLU A 10 1.38 -5.17 -13.75
C GLU A 10 2.08 -4.21 -12.79
N GLN A 11 2.28 -4.63 -11.53
CA GLN A 11 2.99 -3.81 -10.55
C GLN A 11 4.44 -3.50 -10.96
N LEU A 12 5.14 -4.47 -11.55
CA LEU A 12 6.49 -4.27 -12.08
C LEU A 12 6.49 -3.26 -13.25
N LYS A 13 5.52 -3.37 -14.16
CA LYS A 13 5.36 -2.46 -15.30
C LYS A 13 5.04 -1.03 -14.86
N GLU A 14 4.25 -0.89 -13.80
CA GLU A 14 3.88 0.40 -13.22
C GLU A 14 4.95 1.00 -12.30
N GLY A 15 6.05 0.28 -12.05
CA GLY A 15 7.15 0.75 -11.21
C GLY A 15 6.82 0.77 -9.71
N ILE A 16 5.81 0.01 -9.28
CA ILE A 16 5.43 -0.12 -7.86
C ILE A 16 6.38 -1.07 -7.13
N ILE A 17 6.84 -2.09 -7.83
CA ILE A 17 7.85 -3.02 -7.35
C ILE A 17 9.04 -3.00 -8.31
N GLU A 18 10.21 -3.33 -7.79
CA GLU A 18 11.43 -3.45 -8.59
C GLU A 18 12.16 -4.77 -8.31
N THR A 19 12.99 -5.19 -9.26
CA THR A 19 13.87 -6.34 -9.07
C THR A 19 15.03 -5.92 -8.17
N CYS A 20 15.22 -6.65 -7.07
CA CYS A 20 16.34 -6.44 -6.16
C CYS A 20 17.69 -6.68 -6.86
N LYS A 21 18.60 -5.70 -6.79
CA LYS A 21 19.83 -5.60 -7.61
C LYS A 21 21.08 -6.29 -7.00
N SER A 22 21.09 -6.62 -5.71
CA SER A 22 22.25 -7.22 -5.01
C SER A 22 21.80 -8.08 -3.82
N ASN A 23 22.65 -9.01 -3.34
CA ASN A 23 22.43 -9.98 -2.24
C ASN A 23 21.23 -9.69 -1.29
N CYS A 24 20.02 -10.04 -1.73
CA CYS A 24 18.76 -9.85 -0.98
C CYS A 24 18.63 -10.83 0.20
N PHE A 25 19.75 -11.37 0.68
CA PHE A 25 19.81 -12.36 1.77
C PHE A 25 19.65 -11.73 3.15
N VAL A 26 19.88 -10.43 3.29
CA VAL A 26 19.68 -9.66 4.52
C VAL A 26 18.44 -8.81 4.33
N GLY A 27 17.27 -9.34 4.69
CA GLY A 27 16.00 -8.64 4.54
C GLY A 27 14.81 -9.42 5.06
N TYR A 28 13.66 -8.77 5.10
CA TYR A 28 12.39 -9.39 5.47
C TYR A 28 11.61 -9.80 4.21
N THR A 29 11.36 -11.10 4.04
CA THR A 29 10.49 -11.59 2.97
C THR A 29 9.04 -11.50 3.42
N MET A 30 8.31 -10.53 2.87
CA MET A 30 6.90 -10.35 3.17
C MET A 30 6.05 -11.43 2.47
N PRO A 31 5.29 -12.26 3.20
CA PRO A 31 4.33 -13.16 2.58
C PRO A 31 3.31 -12.34 1.80
N HIS A 32 2.89 -12.86 0.65
CA HIS A 32 1.91 -12.20 -0.19
C HIS A 32 1.05 -13.23 -0.91
N ARG A 33 -0.19 -12.83 -1.20
CA ARG A 33 -1.17 -13.68 -1.89
C ARG A 33 -2.13 -12.85 -2.71
N ASP A 34 -2.72 -13.45 -3.73
CA ASP A 34 -3.83 -12.85 -4.45
C ASP A 34 -5.14 -12.95 -3.64
N VAL A 35 -5.91 -11.86 -3.67
CA VAL A 35 -7.26 -11.79 -3.11
C VAL A 35 -8.20 -11.37 -4.22
N PHE A 36 -9.17 -12.24 -4.48
CA PHE A 36 -10.22 -11.99 -5.45
C PHE A 36 -11.38 -11.26 -4.79
N LYS A 37 -11.88 -10.23 -5.44
CA LYS A 37 -13.08 -9.51 -5.02
C LYS A 37 -14.11 -9.60 -6.14
N GLU A 38 -15.03 -10.56 -5.99
CA GLU A 38 -16.03 -10.90 -7.00
C GLU A 38 -16.87 -9.69 -7.46
N ASN A 39 -17.09 -8.73 -6.56
CA ASN A 39 -17.92 -7.54 -6.79
C ASN A 39 -17.13 -6.25 -7.11
N ALA A 40 -15.85 -6.34 -7.48
CA ALA A 40 -15.06 -5.15 -7.83
C ALA A 40 -15.31 -4.68 -9.26
N SER A 41 -15.58 -3.37 -9.45
CA SER A 41 -15.86 -2.79 -10.77
C SER A 41 -14.62 -2.62 -11.65
N SER A 42 -13.44 -2.38 -11.07
CA SER A 42 -12.22 -2.03 -11.81
C SER A 42 -11.08 -3.05 -11.70
N THR A 43 -10.90 -3.70 -10.54
CA THR A 43 -9.82 -4.67 -10.34
C THR A 43 -10.33 -5.91 -9.60
N LYS A 44 -10.50 -7.01 -10.32
CA LYS A 44 -11.02 -8.28 -9.78
C LYS A 44 -10.06 -8.98 -8.82
N THR A 45 -8.76 -8.74 -8.95
CA THR A 45 -7.70 -9.40 -8.16
C THR A 45 -6.71 -8.38 -7.65
N ARG A 46 -6.36 -8.45 -6.36
CA ARG A 46 -5.31 -7.60 -5.76
C ARG A 46 -4.27 -8.47 -5.07
N ILE A 47 -3.00 -8.07 -5.13
CA ILE A 47 -1.93 -8.69 -4.35
C ILE A 47 -1.93 -8.04 -2.96
N VAL A 48 -2.05 -8.87 -1.92
CA VAL A 48 -1.99 -8.43 -0.52
C VAL A 48 -0.67 -8.88 0.06
N TYR A 49 0.06 -7.93 0.63
CA TYR A 49 1.32 -8.15 1.33
C TYR A 49 1.08 -8.14 2.84
N ASP A 50 1.58 -9.15 3.55
CA ASP A 50 1.41 -9.30 4.99
C ASP A 50 2.68 -8.88 5.76
N ALA A 51 2.74 -7.59 6.10
CA ALA A 51 3.83 -7.02 6.91
C ALA A 51 3.75 -7.40 8.41
N SER A 52 2.67 -8.06 8.83
CA SER A 52 2.45 -8.49 10.22
C SER A 52 2.94 -9.92 10.49
N SER A 53 3.31 -10.66 9.43
CA SER A 53 3.79 -12.03 9.55
C SER A 53 5.11 -12.12 10.32
N LYS A 54 5.21 -13.11 11.20
CA LYS A 54 6.39 -13.37 12.02
C LYS A 54 7.03 -14.69 11.63
N ARG A 55 8.37 -14.75 11.60
CA ARG A 55 9.11 -16.00 11.41
C ARG A 55 9.51 -16.56 12.78
N GLY A 56 8.69 -17.43 13.36
CA GLY A 56 8.92 -17.97 14.70
C GLY A 56 8.84 -16.86 15.76
N ASN A 57 9.87 -16.76 16.62
CA ASN A 57 9.94 -15.72 17.65
C ASN A 57 10.55 -14.39 17.17
N ASN A 58 10.75 -14.22 15.85
CA ASN A 58 11.22 -12.94 15.30
C ASN A 58 10.09 -11.91 15.26
N LEU A 59 10.48 -10.63 15.19
CA LEU A 59 9.57 -9.51 15.00
C LEU A 59 9.02 -9.49 13.56
N SER A 60 7.81 -8.96 13.41
CA SER A 60 7.23 -8.62 12.09
C SER A 60 7.75 -7.26 11.61
N LEU A 61 7.58 -6.95 10.32
CA LEU A 61 7.98 -5.64 9.79
C LEU A 61 7.24 -4.50 10.50
N ASN A 62 5.94 -4.65 10.75
CA ASN A 62 5.14 -3.65 11.47
C ASN A 62 5.63 -3.37 12.89
N GLU A 63 6.29 -4.33 13.56
CA GLU A 63 6.85 -4.14 14.90
C GLU A 63 8.21 -3.44 14.88
N CYS A 64 8.91 -3.48 13.74
CA CYS A 64 10.18 -2.80 13.55
C CYS A 64 10.01 -1.35 13.04
N LEU A 65 8.82 -1.00 12.53
CA LEU A 65 8.52 0.33 12.00
C LEU A 65 7.92 1.23 13.09
N ILE A 66 8.36 2.49 13.13
CA ILE A 66 7.80 3.51 14.00
C ILE A 66 6.55 4.09 13.29
N SER A 67 5.41 4.13 13.97
CA SER A 67 4.14 4.59 13.38
C SER A 67 4.10 6.09 13.01
N GLY A 68 5.08 6.86 13.45
CA GLY A 68 5.17 8.31 13.23
C GLY A 68 4.09 9.08 13.99
N ASP A 69 4.10 10.40 13.82
CA ASP A 69 3.06 11.28 14.36
C ASP A 69 1.78 11.18 13.54
N ASN A 70 0.64 11.38 14.20
CA ASN A 70 -0.65 11.42 13.53
C ASN A 70 -0.81 12.73 12.75
N LEU A 71 -0.70 12.66 11.42
CA LEU A 71 -0.88 13.79 10.50
C LEU A 71 -2.33 13.95 9.99
N TYR A 72 -3.28 13.16 10.49
CA TYR A 72 -4.68 13.29 10.08
C TYR A 72 -5.26 14.62 10.57
N ALA A 73 -5.78 15.41 9.64
CA ALA A 73 -6.57 16.58 9.99
C ALA A 73 -7.86 16.15 10.71
N ASN A 74 -8.33 16.97 11.65
CA ASN A 74 -9.57 16.72 12.36
C ASN A 74 -10.74 16.67 11.34
N LEU A 75 -11.46 15.55 11.33
CA LEU A 75 -12.55 15.33 10.38
C LEU A 75 -13.67 16.36 10.53
N VAL A 76 -13.96 16.80 11.75
CA VAL A 76 -14.98 17.85 12.01
C VAL A 76 -14.56 19.15 11.35
N ASP A 77 -13.29 19.54 11.51
CA ASP A 77 -12.76 20.78 10.90
C ASP A 77 -12.81 20.71 9.38
N ILE A 78 -12.47 19.55 8.78
CA ILE A 78 -12.56 19.34 7.33
C ILE A 78 -14.01 19.52 6.85
N ILE A 79 -14.98 18.90 7.52
CA ILE A 79 -16.39 18.96 7.13
C ILE A 79 -16.95 20.39 7.30
N LEU A 80 -16.57 21.09 8.38
CA LEU A 80 -17.00 22.48 8.59
C LEU A 80 -16.47 23.40 7.49
N LYS A 81 -15.18 23.31 7.15
CA LYS A 81 -14.58 24.07 6.04
C LYS A 81 -15.21 23.74 4.70
N PHE A 82 -15.49 22.46 4.44
CA PHE A 82 -16.14 22.05 3.19
C PHE A 82 -17.54 22.68 3.02
N ARG A 83 -18.24 22.99 4.12
CA ARG A 83 -19.56 23.62 4.12
C ARG A 83 -19.54 25.15 4.10
N GLU A 84 -18.37 25.78 4.23
CA GLU A 84 -18.22 27.24 4.27
C GLU A 84 -18.60 27.90 2.94
N HIS A 85 -18.39 27.19 1.83
CA HIS A 85 -18.68 27.69 0.49
C HIS A 85 -19.87 26.97 -0.16
N LYS A 86 -20.54 27.67 -1.08
CA LYS A 86 -21.72 27.13 -1.78
C LYS A 86 -21.40 25.97 -2.74
N ILE A 87 -20.15 25.87 -3.19
CA ILE A 87 -19.69 24.88 -4.15
C ILE A 87 -18.47 24.19 -3.55
N GLY A 88 -18.54 22.87 -3.44
CA GLY A 88 -17.43 22.02 -3.02
C GLY A 88 -16.99 21.10 -4.14
N PHE A 89 -15.68 20.90 -4.26
CA PHE A 89 -15.09 19.91 -5.17
C PHE A 89 -14.68 18.68 -4.36
N CYS A 90 -14.99 17.51 -4.90
CA CYS A 90 -14.48 16.24 -4.39
C CYS A 90 -13.83 15.47 -5.53
N GLY A 91 -12.77 14.73 -5.20
CA GLY A 91 -12.06 13.89 -6.13
C GLY A 91 -11.51 12.69 -5.40
N ASP A 92 -11.41 11.57 -6.09
CA ASP A 92 -10.74 10.37 -5.61
C ASP A 92 -9.33 10.29 -6.21
N ILE A 93 -8.32 10.15 -5.35
CA ILE A 93 -6.94 9.95 -5.80
C ILE A 93 -6.72 8.44 -5.90
N ALA A 94 -6.83 7.94 -7.13
CA ALA A 94 -6.62 6.53 -7.41
C ALA A 94 -5.24 6.09 -6.92
N ARG A 95 -5.21 5.06 -6.05
CA ARG A 95 -3.98 4.44 -5.53
C ARG A 95 -3.05 5.45 -4.84
N ALA A 96 -3.61 6.36 -4.05
CA ALA A 96 -2.90 7.44 -3.38
C ALA A 96 -1.58 7.03 -2.69
N PHE A 97 -1.56 5.91 -1.97
CA PHE A 97 -0.34 5.43 -1.28
C PHE A 97 0.81 5.08 -2.24
N LEU A 98 0.50 4.65 -3.47
CA LEU A 98 1.52 4.29 -4.46
C LEU A 98 2.09 5.52 -5.18
N GLN A 99 1.56 6.71 -4.91
CA GLN A 99 2.12 7.97 -5.41
C GLN A 99 3.28 8.47 -4.53
N ILE A 100 3.53 7.82 -3.39
CA ILE A 100 4.61 8.15 -2.46
C ILE A 100 5.74 7.14 -2.67
N GLN A 101 6.95 7.61 -2.94
CA GLN A 101 8.13 6.77 -3.07
C GLN A 101 8.74 6.47 -1.69
N VAL A 102 9.29 5.26 -1.55
CA VAL A 102 10.12 4.89 -0.40
C VAL A 102 11.52 5.45 -0.63
N SER A 103 12.18 5.91 0.44
CA SER A 103 13.56 6.39 0.37
C SER A 103 14.50 5.26 -0.06
N GLU A 104 15.50 5.53 -0.91
CA GLU A 104 16.51 4.54 -1.28
C GLU A 104 17.41 4.12 -0.09
N PHE A 105 17.39 4.89 0.99
CA PHE A 105 18.16 4.62 2.21
C PHE A 105 17.39 3.84 3.28
N ASP A 106 16.08 3.63 3.09
CA ASP A 106 15.23 2.78 3.94
C ASP A 106 15.27 1.32 3.47
#